data_AF-A0A1Y1VQ10-F1
#
_entry.id   AF-A0A1Y1VQ10-F1
#
_cell.length_a   1.000
_cell.length_b   1.000
_cell.length_c   1.000
_cell.angle_alpha   90.00
_cell.angle_beta   90.00
_cell.angle_gamma   90.00
#
_symmetry.space_group_name_H-M   'P 1'
#
loop_
_entity.id
_entity.type
_entity.pdbx_description
1 polymer ?
#
loop_
_entity_poly.entity_id
_entity_poly.type
_entity_poly.pdbx_seq_one_letter_code
_entity_poly.pdbx_strand_id
1 'polypeptide(L)'
;MYKHKLNSILFLHLFKIILFILITEISSSEEIIASTEYQFTNYLEQQNEIHIEDIVEIRNKIYLSNKSIINIIGSNNEDCIININNNLHGINLDSIKQLNISNVSLLGKITINNTEKIYFKDSISSYL
;
A
#
# COMPACT_ATOMS: atom_id res chain seq x y z
N MET A 1 20.57 14.12 -46.17
CA MET A 1 20.66 12.93 -45.29
C MET A 1 20.35 13.18 -43.80
N TYR A 2 19.93 14.38 -43.35
CA TYR A 2 19.63 14.65 -41.93
C TYR A 2 18.12 14.62 -41.55
N LYS A 3 17.21 14.65 -42.54
CA LYS A 3 15.76 14.77 -42.29
C LYS A 3 15.12 13.51 -41.70
N HIS A 4 15.59 12.32 -42.07
CA HIS A 4 15.08 11.05 -41.52
C HIS A 4 15.50 10.80 -40.06
N LYS A 5 16.67 11.29 -39.65
CA LYS A 5 17.22 11.06 -38.31
C LYS A 5 16.45 11.83 -37.22
N LEU A 6 15.98 13.05 -37.55
CA LEU A 6 15.19 13.88 -36.63
C LEU A 6 13.79 13.30 -36.40
N ASN A 7 13.16 12.76 -37.45
CA ASN A 7 11.85 12.11 -37.35
C ASN A 7 11.89 10.84 -36.50
N SER A 8 12.97 10.05 -36.57
CA SER A 8 13.13 8.85 -35.73
C SER A 8 13.28 9.18 -34.24
N ILE A 9 13.99 10.26 -33.90
CA ILE A 9 14.14 10.70 -32.51
C ILE A 9 12.79 11.22 -31.98
N LEU A 10 12.10 12.07 -32.75
CA LEU A 10 10.80 12.59 -32.35
C LEU A 10 9.77 11.47 -32.15
N PHE A 11 9.75 10.49 -33.08
CA PHE A 11 8.90 9.30 -32.98
C PHE A 11 9.22 8.47 -31.73
N LEU A 12 10.50 8.27 -31.41
CA LEU A 12 10.89 7.51 -30.22
C LEU A 12 10.44 8.20 -28.93
N HIS A 13 10.51 9.53 -28.86
CA HIS A 13 10.01 10.28 -27.71
C HIS A 13 8.49 10.25 -27.59
N LEU A 14 7.76 10.43 -28.70
CA LEU A 14 6.30 10.31 -28.75
C LEU A 14 5.85 8.90 -28.34
N PHE A 15 6.53 7.86 -28.82
CA PHE A 15 6.25 6.47 -28.46
C PHE A 15 6.46 6.21 -26.97
N LYS A 16 7.52 6.76 -26.37
CA LYS A 16 7.76 6.66 -24.92
C LYS A 16 6.66 7.35 -24.09
N ILE A 17 6.18 8.51 -24.54
CA ILE A 17 5.09 9.23 -23.87
C ILE A 17 3.79 8.43 -23.96
N ILE A 18 3.45 7.91 -25.13
CA ILE A 18 2.26 7.06 -25.32
C ILE A 18 2.34 5.80 -24.46
N LEU A 19 3.49 5.14 -24.43
CA LEU A 19 3.72 3.96 -23.58
C LEU A 19 3.59 4.28 -22.09
N PHE A 20 4.11 5.44 -21.65
CA PHE A 20 3.97 5.91 -20.27
C PHE A 20 2.51 6.18 -19.90
N ILE A 21 1.74 6.83 -20.79
CA ILE A 21 0.31 7.08 -20.59
C ILE A 21 -0.45 5.74 -20.50
N LEU A 22 -0.21 4.81 -21.43
CA LEU A 22 -0.84 3.48 -21.43
C LEU A 22 -0.56 2.68 -20.16
N ILE A 23 0.70 2.69 -19.68
CA ILE A 23 1.05 2.04 -18.40
C ILE A 23 0.30 2.70 -17.24
N THR A 24 0.21 4.03 -17.24
CA THR A 24 -0.49 4.79 -16.20
C THR A 24 -2.01 4.54 -16.23
N GLU A 25 -2.60 4.40 -17.42
CA GLU A 25 -4.04 4.19 -17.63
C GLU A 25 -4.47 2.75 -17.32
N ILE A 26 -3.64 1.75 -17.64
CA ILE A 26 -3.82 0.36 -17.18
C ILE A 26 -3.70 0.27 -15.64
N SER A 27 -2.99 1.20 -15.01
CA SER A 27 -2.90 1.29 -13.56
C SER A 27 -4.10 1.98 -12.90
N SER A 28 -5.08 2.45 -13.67
CA SER A 28 -6.28 3.10 -13.15
C SER A 28 -7.54 2.24 -13.37
N SER A 29 -7.93 1.49 -12.34
CA SER A 29 -9.32 1.19 -11.91
C SER A 29 -9.53 -0.18 -11.26
N GLU A 30 -8.47 -0.93 -10.92
CA GLU A 30 -8.59 -2.05 -9.97
C GLU A 30 -7.96 -1.65 -8.63
N GLU A 31 -8.76 -1.75 -7.58
CA GLU A 31 -8.31 -1.59 -6.20
C GLU A 31 -7.25 -2.66 -5.94
N ILE A 32 -6.01 -2.24 -5.68
CA ILE A 32 -4.90 -3.18 -5.50
C ILE A 32 -5.00 -3.75 -4.08
N ILE A 33 -5.44 -5.00 -3.99
CA ILE A 33 -5.72 -5.69 -2.71
C ILE A 33 -4.51 -6.52 -2.28
N ALA A 34 -4.08 -6.35 -1.03
CA ALA A 34 -3.11 -7.24 -0.39
C ALA A 34 -3.83 -8.43 0.25
N SER A 35 -3.60 -9.63 -0.29
CA SER A 35 -4.11 -10.90 0.26
C SER A 35 -3.01 -11.82 0.78
N THR A 36 -1.74 -11.45 0.61
CA THR A 36 -0.58 -12.21 1.08
C THR A 36 0.41 -11.32 1.83
N GLU A 37 1.22 -11.92 2.69
CA GLU A 37 2.31 -11.24 3.40
C GLU A 37 3.24 -10.46 2.46
N TYR A 38 3.60 -11.08 1.33
CA TYR A 38 4.50 -10.49 0.34
C TYR A 38 3.88 -9.23 -0.29
N GLN A 39 2.63 -9.30 -0.73
CA GLN A 39 1.91 -8.14 -1.28
C GLN A 39 1.77 -7.04 -0.25
N PHE A 40 1.36 -7.39 0.97
CA PHE A 40 1.21 -6.42 2.06
C PHE A 40 2.52 -5.69 2.35
N THR A 41 3.62 -6.42 2.49
CA THR A 41 4.95 -5.83 2.74
C THR A 41 5.38 -4.93 1.58
N ASN A 42 5.24 -5.42 0.34
CA ASN A 42 5.60 -4.66 -0.85
C ASN A 42 4.78 -3.37 -0.99
N TYR A 43 3.48 -3.40 -0.72
CA TYR A 43 2.63 -2.20 -0.77
C TYR A 43 2.93 -1.25 0.38
N LEU A 44 3.22 -1.77 1.57
CA LEU A 44 3.66 -0.96 2.71
C LEU A 44 4.95 -0.20 2.41
N GLU A 45 5.85 -0.74 1.60
CA GLU A 45 7.06 -0.05 1.14
C GLU A 45 6.76 0.96 0.02
N GLN A 46 5.99 0.56 -0.99
CA GLN A 46 5.86 1.32 -2.25
C GLN A 46 4.72 2.34 -2.27
N GLN A 47 3.66 2.12 -1.48
CA GLN A 47 2.39 2.85 -1.59
C GLN A 47 1.96 3.45 -0.25
N ASN A 48 1.25 4.58 -0.26
CA ASN A 48 0.76 5.18 0.97
C ASN A 48 -0.57 4.59 1.43
N GLU A 49 -1.25 3.82 0.57
CA GLU A 49 -2.56 3.23 0.84
C GLU A 49 -2.53 1.75 0.48
N ILE A 50 -3.14 0.93 1.33
CA ILE A 50 -3.14 -0.53 1.25
C ILE A 50 -4.56 -0.98 1.56
N HIS A 51 -5.15 -1.71 0.62
CA HIS A 51 -6.46 -2.31 0.77
C HIS A 51 -6.32 -3.79 1.11
N ILE A 52 -7.13 -4.28 2.05
CA ILE A 52 -7.23 -5.71 2.37
C ILE A 52 -8.71 -6.11 2.35
N GLU A 53 -9.00 -7.33 1.89
CA GLU A 53 -10.37 -7.85 1.85
C GLU A 53 -10.59 -8.99 2.85
N ASP A 54 -9.53 -9.71 3.24
CA ASP A 54 -9.59 -10.89 4.11
C ASP A 54 -8.39 -10.88 5.07
N ILE A 55 -8.08 -12.03 5.66
CA ILE A 55 -6.98 -12.24 6.59
C ILE A 55 -5.63 -12.17 5.87
N VAL A 56 -4.75 -11.27 6.32
CA VAL A 56 -3.34 -11.21 5.94
C VAL A 56 -2.47 -11.74 7.08
N GLU A 57 -1.89 -12.91 6.87
CA GLU A 57 -0.95 -13.55 7.81
C GLU A 57 0.46 -12.97 7.66
N ILE A 58 1.01 -12.35 8.71
CA ILE A 58 2.37 -11.84 8.75
C ILE A 58 3.23 -12.74 9.64
N ARG A 59 4.19 -13.44 9.02
CA ARG A 59 5.06 -14.43 9.70
C ARG A 59 6.47 -13.90 9.92
N ASN A 60 6.88 -12.90 9.14
CA ASN A 60 8.21 -12.32 9.18
C ASN A 60 8.17 -10.93 9.81
N LYS A 61 9.34 -10.48 10.26
CA LYS A 61 9.50 -9.11 10.74
C LYS A 61 9.34 -8.15 9.57
N ILE A 62 8.48 -7.15 9.74
CA ILE A 62 8.36 -6.02 8.80
C ILE A 62 8.97 -4.79 9.47
N TYR A 63 9.84 -4.09 8.75
CA TYR A 63 10.41 -2.83 9.20
C TYR A 63 10.21 -1.76 8.14
N LEU A 64 9.57 -0.65 8.53
CA LEU A 64 9.36 0.48 7.66
C LEU A 64 9.78 1.76 8.35
N SER A 65 10.48 2.64 7.63
CA SER A 65 10.94 3.92 8.16
C SER A 65 10.72 5.09 7.21
N ASN A 66 10.62 6.29 7.77
CA ASN A 66 10.65 7.56 7.02
C ASN A 66 9.53 7.72 5.98
N LYS A 67 8.31 7.28 6.31
CA LYS A 67 7.13 7.50 5.47
C LYS A 67 6.28 8.65 5.99
N SER A 68 5.68 9.42 5.08
CA SER A 68 4.78 10.50 5.47
C SER A 68 3.47 9.94 6.01
N ILE A 69 2.79 9.12 5.22
CA ILE A 69 1.44 8.64 5.53
C ILE A 69 1.34 7.16 5.15
N ILE A 70 0.69 6.38 6.01
CA ILE A 70 0.29 5.00 5.75
C ILE A 70 -1.21 4.89 6.04
N ASN A 71 -1.99 4.46 5.05
CA ASN A 71 -3.40 4.13 5.16
C ASN A 71 -3.56 2.62 4.95
N ILE A 72 -4.14 1.93 5.93
CA ILE A 72 -4.54 0.53 5.82
C ILE A 72 -6.07 0.51 5.91
N ILE A 73 -6.72 0.00 4.87
CA ILE A 73 -8.17 0.06 4.70
C ILE A 73 -8.68 -1.35 4.47
N GLY A 74 -9.61 -1.80 5.29
CA GLY A 74 -10.31 -3.07 5.12
C GLY A 74 -11.62 -2.89 4.37
N SER A 75 -11.99 -3.89 3.57
CA SER A 75 -13.30 -3.97 2.92
C SER A 75 -14.46 -4.01 3.93
N ASN A 76 -15.53 -3.25 3.66
CA ASN A 76 -16.68 -3.11 4.56
C ASN A 76 -17.54 -4.37 4.72
N ASN A 77 -17.34 -5.39 3.89
CA ASN A 77 -18.23 -6.55 3.81
C ASN A 77 -17.68 -7.81 4.52
N GLU A 78 -16.43 -7.78 4.98
CA GLU A 78 -15.71 -8.95 5.48
C GLU A 78 -14.87 -8.61 6.71
N ASP A 79 -14.57 -9.63 7.52
CA ASP A 79 -13.69 -9.52 8.68
C ASP A 79 -12.23 -9.37 8.22
N CYS A 80 -11.82 -8.13 7.94
CA CYS A 80 -10.46 -7.80 7.53
C CYS A 80 -9.50 -7.88 8.73
N ILE A 81 -8.56 -8.84 8.71
CA ILE A 81 -7.64 -9.07 9.83
C ILE A 81 -6.20 -9.06 9.35
N ILE A 82 -5.32 -8.29 10.01
CA ILE A 82 -3.87 -8.48 9.88
C ILE A 82 -3.42 -9.30 11.09
N ASN A 83 -3.07 -10.56 10.85
CA ASN A 83 -2.64 -11.50 11.87
C ASN A 83 -1.11 -11.62 11.89
N ILE A 84 -0.47 -11.00 12.86
CA ILE A 84 0.98 -10.98 13.06
C ILE A 84 1.37 -12.18 13.93
N ASN A 85 1.40 -13.35 13.30
CA ASN A 85 1.67 -14.63 13.94
C ASN A 85 3.19 -14.92 14.05
N ASN A 86 3.91 -14.02 14.73
CA ASN A 86 5.31 -14.20 15.07
C ASN A 86 5.57 -13.68 16.50
N ASN A 87 6.04 -14.57 17.38
CA ASN A 87 6.22 -14.25 18.80
C ASN A 87 7.46 -13.37 19.09
N LEU A 88 8.46 -13.41 18.19
CA LEU A 88 9.73 -12.70 18.35
C LEU A 88 9.70 -11.30 17.75
N HIS A 89 8.98 -11.11 16.64
CA HIS A 89 8.98 -9.89 15.86
C HIS A 89 7.58 -9.58 15.33
N GLY A 90 7.32 -8.31 15.00
CA GLY A 90 6.08 -7.90 14.36
C GLY A 90 6.33 -6.80 13.33
N ILE A 91 5.39 -5.87 13.18
CA ILE A 91 5.56 -4.70 12.32
C ILE A 91 6.21 -3.59 13.14
N ASN A 92 7.37 -3.09 12.71
CA ASN A 92 8.04 -1.96 13.33
C ASN A 92 8.03 -0.76 12.38
N LEU A 93 7.38 0.32 12.81
CA LEU A 93 7.20 1.56 12.08
C LEU A 93 8.02 2.65 12.78
N ASP A 94 9.00 3.24 12.09
CA ASP A 94 9.83 4.31 12.64
C ASP A 94 9.74 5.59 11.82
N SER A 95 9.60 6.74 12.48
CA SER A 95 9.58 8.06 11.82
C SER A 95 8.48 8.16 10.74
N ILE A 96 7.31 7.60 11.04
CA ILE A 96 6.11 7.71 10.19
C ILE A 96 5.30 8.92 10.64
N LYS A 97 5.01 9.92 9.80
CA LYS A 97 4.25 11.09 10.30
C LYS A 97 2.82 10.72 10.69
N GLN A 98 2.14 9.89 9.89
CA GLN A 98 0.75 9.50 10.14
C GLN A 98 0.48 8.04 9.76
N LEU A 99 -0.17 7.31 10.66
CA LEU A 99 -0.73 5.97 10.42
C LEU A 99 -2.26 6.01 10.58
N ASN A 100 -2.98 5.61 9.55
CA ASN A 100 -4.43 5.48 9.54
C ASN A 100 -4.81 4.02 9.32
N ILE A 101 -5.60 3.43 10.21
CA ILE A 101 -6.11 2.07 10.07
C ILE A 101 -7.63 2.14 10.14
N SER A 102 -8.30 1.70 9.08
CA SER A 102 -9.76 1.75 8.96
C SER A 102 -10.32 0.38 8.67
N ASN A 103 -11.30 -0.07 9.46
CA ASN A 103 -12.00 -1.34 9.26
C ASN A 103 -11.09 -2.58 9.21
N VAL A 104 -10.03 -2.59 10.02
CA VAL A 104 -9.10 -3.71 10.09
C VAL A 104 -8.86 -4.06 11.54
N SER A 105 -9.03 -5.33 11.87
CA SER A 105 -8.61 -5.90 13.14
C SER A 105 -7.11 -6.26 13.08
N LEU A 106 -6.36 -5.89 14.11
CA LEU A 106 -4.93 -6.19 14.22
C LEU A 106 -4.73 -7.19 15.33
N LEU A 107 -4.22 -8.38 15.00
CA LEU A 107 -3.89 -9.41 15.98
C LEU A 107 -2.36 -9.56 16.03
N GLY A 108 -1.74 -9.12 17.13
CA GLY A 108 -0.31 -9.28 17.36
C GLY A 108 0.40 -7.98 17.73
N LYS A 109 1.71 -7.87 17.40
CA LYS A 109 2.56 -6.77 17.88
C LYS A 109 2.90 -5.78 16.76
N ILE A 110 2.56 -4.51 16.97
CA ILE A 110 3.03 -3.38 16.17
C ILE A 110 3.83 -2.45 17.09
N THR A 111 5.07 -2.15 16.72
CA THR A 111 5.92 -1.18 17.42
C THR A 111 6.00 0.08 16.60
N ILE A 112 5.73 1.23 17.21
CA ILE A 112 5.68 2.51 16.52
C ILE A 112 6.62 3.47 17.25
N ASN A 113 7.63 3.98 16.53
CA ASN A 113 8.63 4.92 17.02
C ASN A 113 8.54 6.22 16.23
N ASN A 114 8.65 7.37 16.91
CA ASN A 114 8.71 8.69 16.28
C ASN A 114 7.54 8.97 15.31
N THR A 115 6.33 8.52 15.64
CA THR A 115 5.13 8.82 14.87
C THR A 115 4.32 9.96 15.47
N GLU A 116 3.96 10.94 14.64
CA GLU A 116 3.25 12.13 15.12
C GLU A 116 1.76 11.83 15.36
N LYS A 117 1.13 11.04 14.50
CA LYS A 117 -0.33 10.79 14.54
C LYS A 117 -0.69 9.34 14.22
N ILE A 118 -1.63 8.78 14.98
CA ILE A 118 -2.19 7.45 14.76
C ILE A 118 -3.70 7.55 14.87
N TYR A 119 -4.42 7.05 13.86
CA TYR A 119 -5.87 7.06 13.79
C TYR A 119 -6.41 5.66 13.53
N PHE A 120 -7.38 5.26 14.35
CA PHE A 120 -8.15 4.03 14.17
C PHE A 120 -9.60 4.42 13.91
N LYS A 121 -10.17 3.92 12.81
CA LYS A 121 -11.58 4.12 12.48
C LYS A 121 -12.23 2.77 12.29
N ASP A 122 -13.29 2.52 13.04
CA ASP A 122 -14.20 1.45 12.73
C ASP A 122 -15.23 1.97 11.72
N SER A 123 -15.42 1.27 10.60
CA SER A 123 -16.51 1.55 9.66
C SER A 123 -17.64 0.55 9.86
N ILE A 124 -18.11 0.40 11.11
CA ILE A 124 -19.50 0.02 11.34
C ILE A 124 -20.36 1.04 10.60
N SER A 125 -20.84 0.62 9.44
CA SER A 125 -21.93 1.30 8.77
C SER A 125 -23.10 1.35 9.74
N SER A 126 -23.45 2.55 10.14
CA SER A 126 -24.66 2.85 10.88
C SER A 126 -25.87 2.47 10.02
N TYR A 127 -26.37 1.25 10.20
CA TYR A 127 -27.74 0.86 9.88
C TYR A 127 -28.27 -0.01 11.02
N LEU A 128 -28.56 0.66 12.14
CA LEU A 128 -29.74 0.33 12.94
C LEU A 128 -30.91 1.17 12.41
#